data_AF-A0A1V5W3N8-F1
#
_entry.id   AF-A0A1V5W3N8-F1
#
_cell.length_a   1.000
_cell.length_b   1.000
_cell.length_c   1.000
_cell.angle_alpha   90.00
_cell.angle_beta   90.00
_cell.angle_gamma   90.00
#
_symmetry.space_group_name_H-M   'P 1'
#
loop_
_entity.id
_entity.type
_entity.pdbx_description
1 polymer ?
#
loop_
_entity_poly.entity_id
_entity_poly.type
_entity_poly.pdbx_seq_one_letter_code
_entity_poly.pdbx_strand_id
1 'polypeptide(L)' 'MIEITARGNFKIGIITMQRKGGDGGRDTAKMLQFKINPAEIFEN' A
#
# COMPACT_ATOMS: atom_id res chain seq x y z
N MET A 1 -11.42 9.67 0.50
CA MET A 1 -11.86 8.85 1.65
C MET A 1 -10.67 8.07 2.17
N ILE A 2 -10.57 7.88 3.49
CA ILE A 2 -9.51 7.08 4.13
C ILE A 2 -10.20 5.91 4.83
N GLU A 3 -9.77 4.69 4.53
CA GLU A 3 -10.34 3.45 5.07
C GLU A 3 -9.25 2.48 5.54
N ILE A 4 -9.59 1.62 6.50
CA ILE A 4 -8.72 0.52 6.96
C ILE A 4 -9.20 -0.76 6.27
N THR A 5 -8.28 -1.43 5.59
CA THR A 5 -8.55 -2.72 4.93
C THR A 5 -8.77 -3.83 5.96
N ALA A 6 -9.42 -4.93 5.58
CA ALA A 6 -9.60 -6.10 6.46
C ALA A 6 -8.29 -6.67 7.05
N ARG A 7 -7.13 -6.39 6.42
CA ARG A 7 -5.80 -6.81 6.87
C ARG A 7 -5.05 -5.73 7.67
N GLY A 8 -5.69 -4.61 7.99
CA GLY A 8 -5.12 -3.55 8.82
C GLY A 8 -4.22 -2.54 8.08
N ASN A 9 -4.07 -2.64 6.75
CA ASN A 9 -3.43 -1.59 5.95
C ASN A 9 -4.40 -0.41 5.73
N PHE A 10 -3.86 0.75 5.38
CA PHE A 10 -4.66 1.93 5.02
C PHE A 10 -4.87 2.01 3.52
N LYS A 11 -6.06 2.44 3.11
CA LYS A 11 -6.35 2.83 1.74
C LYS A 11 -6.82 4.29 1.73
N ILE A 12 -6.10 5.11 0.96
CA ILE A 12 -6.22 6.56 0.86
C ILE A 12 -6.63 6.85 -0.59
N GLY A 13 -7.94 6.91 -0.85
CA GLY A 13 -8.44 6.91 -2.23
C GLY A 13 -8.02 5.65 -2.98
N ILE A 14 -7.30 5.81 -4.10
CA ILE A 14 -6.75 4.71 -4.91
C ILE A 14 -5.36 4.24 -4.45
N ILE A 15 -4.79 4.88 -3.42
CA ILE A 15 -3.46 4.57 -2.91
C ILE A 15 -3.57 3.63 -1.71
N THR A 16 -2.82 2.52 -1.71
CA THR A 16 -2.63 1.67 -0.54
C THR A 16 -1.37 2.08 0.21
N MET A 17 -1.46 2.24 1.52
CA MET A 17 -0.35 2.49 2.43
C MET A 17 -0.18 1.32 3.40
N GLN A 18 1.02 0.75 3.44
CA GLN A 18 1.34 -0.44 4.23
C GLN A 18 2.80 -0.46 4.68
N ARG A 19 3.13 -1.27 5.71
CA ARG A 19 4.53 -1.67 5.94
C ARG A 19 5.04 -2.41 4.71
N LYS A 20 6.24 -2.08 4.24
CA LYS A 20 6.84 -2.68 3.03
C LYS A 20 6.86 -4.20 3.10
N GLY A 21 7.30 -4.76 4.24
CA GLY A 21 7.45 -6.20 4.40
C GLY A 21 8.48 -6.79 3.43
N GLY A 22 8.59 -8.12 3.41
CA GLY A 22 9.49 -8.81 2.48
C GLY A 22 10.98 -8.50 2.70
N ASP A 23 11.70 -8.25 1.61
CA ASP A 23 13.15 -7.96 1.54
C ASP A 23 14.06 -8.93 2.31
N GLY A 24 13.61 -10.17 2.53
CA GLY A 24 14.32 -11.17 3.32
C GLY A 24 14.48 -10.78 4.80
N GLY A 25 13.61 -9.91 5.33
CA GLY A 25 13.68 -9.45 6.72
C GLY A 25 14.71 -8.35 6.99
N ARG A 26 15.38 -7.82 5.96
CA ARG A 26 16.29 -6.66 6.08
C ARG A 26 15.55 -5.44 6.63
N ASP A 27 16.29 -4.44 7.12
CA ASP A 27 15.69 -3.23 7.69
C ASP A 27 14.81 -2.47 6.69
N THR A 28 15.06 -2.62 5.39
CA THR A 28 14.21 -2.07 4.33
C THR A 28 12.77 -2.63 4.34
N ALA A 29 12.54 -3.82 4.91
CA ALA A 29 11.21 -4.38 5.12
C ALA A 29 10.36 -3.59 6.13
N LYS A 30 11.00 -2.76 6.97
CA LYS A 30 10.34 -1.92 7.99
C LYS A 30 9.90 -0.55 7.45
N MET A 31 10.27 -0.20 6.22
CA MET A 31 9.86 1.07 5.61
C MET A 31 8.35 1.15 5.37
N LEU A 32 7.83 2.37 5.29
CA LEU A 32 6.48 2.65 4.81
C LEU A 32 6.45 2.58 3.27
N GLN A 33 5.45 1.91 2.70
CA GLN A 33 5.31 1.74 1.26
C GLN A 33 3.94 2.22 0.78
N PHE A 34 3.96 2.96 -0.33
CA PHE A 34 2.78 3.38 -1.07
C PHE A 34 2.68 2.58 -2.36
N LYS A 35 1.48 2.12 -2.70
CA LYS A 35 1.19 1.41 -3.95
C LYS A 35 -0.09 1.94 -4.59
N ILE A 36 -0.12 1.90 -5.91
CA ILE A 36 -1.30 2.09 -6.74
C ILE A 36 -1.37 0.94 -7.75
N ASN A 37 -2.55 0.63 -8.26
CA ASN A 37 -2.70 -0.20 -9.44
C ASN A 37 -2.74 0.71 -10.67
N PRO A 38 -1.70 0.74 -11.53
CA PRO A 38 -1.67 1.65 -12.67
C PRO A 38 -2.79 1.42 -13.70
N ALA A 39 -3.32 0.20 -13.79
CA ALA A 39 -4.40 -0.12 -14.73
C ALA A 39 -5.69 0.66 -14.41
N GLU A 40 -5.98 0.84 -13.12
CA GLU A 40 -7.18 1.57 -12.63
C GLU A 40 -7.09 3.09 -12.87
N ILE A 41 -5.93 3.61 -13.31
CA ILE A 41 -5.76 5.05 -13.58
C ILE A 41 -6.42 5.44 -14.91
N PHE A 42 -6.45 4.53 -15.88
CA PHE A 42 -6.89 4.82 -17.25
C PHE A 42 -8.36 4.48 -17.53
N GLU A 43 -9.10 3.97 -16.53
CA GLU A 43 -10.51 3.57 -16.66
C GLU A 43 -11.51 4.72 -16.37
N ASN A 44 -11.09 5.99 -16.44
CA ASN A 44 -11.94 7.16 -16.13
C ASN A 44 -12.45 7.89 -17.38
#